data_AF-A0AAV5TG37-F1
#
_entry.id   AF-A0AAV5TG37-F1
#
_cell.length_a   1.000
_cell.length_b   1.000
_cell.length_c   1.000
_cell.angle_alpha   90.00
_cell.angle_beta   90.00
_cell.angle_gamma   90.00
#
_symmetry.space_group_name_H-M   'P 1'
#
loop_
_entity.id
_entity.type
_entity.pdbx_description
1 polymer ?
#
loop_
_entity_poly.entity_id
_entity_poly.type
_entity_poly.pdbx_seq_one_letter_code
_entity_poly.pdbx_strand_id
1 'polypeptide(L)'
;IITYSHVPACRSGFTYYKGWCVYSTQPTRLHYDDAVNTCKNLGEFSPSIHSKYDLDFWSDYAGTDQHFWLDTYCPEDGKLYAWMDGTTTDYFGPNNELMNCSHRYLVHMENNGISAGENIYTTAPAVCAYDPPATITVESSDCACNPSKIYLDIVFVVDTSANMPRDTVGDATATIQSTLYGLTFGTDYFESNVAALTYADSVQTVRYFGGFRTANDITSLSFPYLGGSSTKMADAIKEASTMISSNARNFTRGVIVLLTNSINQQNVASCRSAADSFKDN
;
A
#
# COMPACT_ATOMS: atom_id res chain seq x y z
N ILE A 1 20.62 12.18 -22.25
CA ILE A 1 21.17 12.78 -21.01
C ILE A 1 20.54 14.16 -20.86
N ILE A 2 19.47 14.23 -20.09
CA ILE A 2 18.97 15.43 -19.40
C ILE A 2 18.56 14.89 -18.04
N THR A 3 19.30 15.31 -17.01
CA THR A 3 19.13 14.96 -15.61
C THR A 3 18.24 16.01 -14.94
N TYR A 4 17.15 15.59 -14.30
CA TYR A 4 16.53 16.33 -13.20
C TYR A 4 15.80 15.34 -12.30
N SER A 5 16.42 15.00 -11.16
CA SER A 5 15.78 14.22 -10.09
C SER A 5 14.87 15.14 -9.27
N HIS A 6 13.56 14.92 -9.28
CA HIS A 6 12.66 15.49 -8.28
C HIS A 6 12.38 14.44 -7.21
N VAL A 7 13.19 14.51 -6.15
CA VAL A 7 12.89 13.85 -4.88
C VAL A 7 11.47 14.26 -4.46
N PRO A 8 10.58 13.34 -4.03
CA PRO A 8 9.28 13.69 -3.49
C PRO A 8 9.42 14.82 -2.47
N ALA A 9 8.73 15.94 -2.72
CA ALA A 9 8.92 17.13 -1.92
C ALA A 9 8.25 16.95 -0.55
N CYS A 10 9.08 16.68 0.47
CA CYS A 10 8.64 16.80 1.85
C CYS A 10 8.25 18.24 2.16
N ARG A 11 7.31 18.41 3.09
CA ARG A 11 6.96 19.75 3.57
C ARG A 11 8.15 20.36 4.30
N SER A 12 8.16 21.69 4.38
CA SER A 12 9.22 22.44 5.05
C SER A 12 9.54 21.86 6.43
N GLY A 13 10.83 21.63 6.69
CA GLY A 13 11.33 21.04 7.94
C GLY A 13 11.57 19.52 7.88
N PHE A 14 10.92 18.80 6.96
CA PHE A 14 11.11 17.36 6.80
C PHE A 14 12.12 17.05 5.70
N THR A 15 12.90 16.00 5.90
CA THR A 15 13.87 15.48 4.93
C THR A 15 13.37 14.16 4.36
N TYR A 16 13.47 13.99 3.05
CA TYR A 16 13.13 12.71 2.43
C TYR A 16 14.17 11.64 2.79
N TYR A 17 13.71 10.51 3.32
CA TYR A 17 14.52 9.36 3.67
C TYR A 17 13.83 8.07 3.21
N LYS A 18 14.38 7.44 2.16
CA LYS A 18 13.99 6.11 1.65
C LYS A 18 12.47 5.87 1.58
N GLY A 19 11.72 6.84 1.05
CA GLY A 19 10.26 6.74 0.90
C GLY A 19 9.45 7.45 1.97
N TRP A 20 10.08 7.97 3.03
CA TRP A 20 9.41 8.70 4.10
C TRP A 20 9.84 10.17 4.13
N CYS A 21 8.94 11.04 4.58
CA CYS A 21 9.32 12.37 5.02
C CYS A 21 9.57 12.34 6.51
N VAL A 22 10.83 12.60 6.90
CA VAL A 22 11.29 12.45 8.28
C VAL A 22 11.76 13.80 8.82
N TYR A 23 11.22 14.17 9.97
CA TYR A 23 11.75 15.24 10.80
C TYR A 23 12.51 14.63 11.97
N SER A 24 13.69 15.14 12.28
CA SER A 24 14.42 14.75 13.47
C SER A 24 14.92 15.96 14.23
N THR A 25 14.83 15.91 15.56
CA THR A 25 15.33 16.99 16.42
C THR A 25 16.85 16.96 16.58
N GLN A 26 17.54 15.97 16.01
CA GLN A 26 18.99 15.86 16.15
C GLN A 26 19.73 17.15 15.78
N PRO A 27 20.80 17.50 16.51
CA PRO A 27 21.39 16.77 17.65
C PRO A 27 20.66 16.99 18.98
N THR A 28 19.56 17.73 19.01
CA THR A 28 18.78 18.01 20.22
C THR A 28 18.08 16.76 20.71
N ARG A 29 18.26 16.46 21.99
CA ARG A 29 17.66 15.33 22.69
C ARG A 29 16.59 15.85 23.63
N LEU A 30 15.43 15.22 23.63
CA LEU A 30 14.24 15.63 24.36
C LEU A 30 13.85 14.55 25.37
N HIS A 31 13.17 14.98 26.44
CA HIS A 31 12.40 14.03 27.24
C HIS A 31 11.22 13.50 26.42
N TYR A 32 10.69 12.35 26.81
CA TYR A 32 9.66 11.65 26.06
C TYR A 32 8.44 12.53 25.74
N ASP A 33 7.87 13.21 26.74
CA ASP A 33 6.69 14.06 26.54
C ASP A 33 6.97 15.20 25.55
N ASP A 34 8.18 15.79 25.59
CA ASP A 34 8.58 16.83 24.66
C ASP A 34 8.77 16.29 23.24
N ALA A 35 9.24 15.05 23.09
CA ALA A 35 9.39 14.37 21.81
C ALA A 35 8.03 14.07 21.17
N VAL A 36 7.12 13.48 21.93
CA VAL A 36 5.74 13.21 21.50
C VAL A 36 5.04 14.52 21.12
N ASN A 37 5.16 15.55 21.96
CA ASN A 37 4.57 16.86 21.68
C ASN A 37 5.19 17.53 20.44
N THR A 38 6.48 17.29 20.16
CA THR A 38 7.13 17.78 18.95
C THR A 38 6.47 17.21 17.70
N CYS A 39 6.27 15.89 17.62
CA CYS A 39 5.61 15.27 16.47
C CYS A 39 4.16 15.71 16.35
N LYS A 40 3.42 15.72 17.47
CA LYS A 40 2.03 16.17 17.51
C LYS A 40 1.85 17.61 17.03
N ASN A 41 2.75 18.52 17.42
CA ASN A 41 2.71 19.93 16.98
C ASN A 41 3.01 20.09 15.48
N LEU A 42 3.74 19.14 14.89
CA LEU A 42 3.96 19.07 13.45
C LEU A 42 2.80 18.39 12.71
N GLY A 43 1.79 17.89 13.42
CA GLY A 43 0.67 17.14 12.87
C GLY A 43 1.02 15.70 12.48
N GLU A 44 2.09 15.13 13.07
CA GLU A 44 2.55 13.77 12.81
C GLU A 44 2.78 13.00 14.10
N PHE A 45 3.23 11.76 13.93
CA PHE A 45 3.65 10.88 14.99
C PHE A 45 5.06 10.37 14.71
N SER A 46 5.71 9.85 15.75
CA SER A 46 6.83 8.95 15.57
C SER A 46 6.38 7.70 14.81
N PRO A 47 7.28 7.10 14.01
CA PRO A 47 6.96 5.87 13.30
C PRO A 47 6.46 4.77 14.22
N SER A 48 5.36 4.16 13.82
CA SER A 48 4.85 2.90 14.35
C SER A 48 5.51 1.71 13.64
N ILE A 49 5.64 0.60 14.36
CA ILE A 49 6.33 -0.61 13.89
C ILE A 49 5.31 -1.73 13.78
N HIS A 50 5.05 -2.19 12.55
CA HIS A 50 4.01 -3.19 12.23
C HIS A 50 4.59 -4.46 11.60
N SER A 51 5.90 -4.48 11.37
CA SER A 51 6.56 -5.61 10.74
C SER A 51 8.05 -5.63 11.04
N LYS A 52 8.67 -6.78 10.74
CA LYS A 52 10.14 -6.91 10.72
C LYS A 52 10.78 -5.92 9.73
N TYR A 53 10.08 -5.55 8.67
CA TYR A 53 10.56 -4.58 7.69
C TYR A 53 10.63 -3.17 8.30
N ASP A 54 9.58 -2.74 9.01
CA ASP A 54 9.57 -1.44 9.69
C ASP A 54 10.66 -1.39 10.75
N LEU A 55 10.82 -2.47 11.52
CA LEU A 55 11.90 -2.60 12.49
C LEU A 55 13.27 -2.40 11.82
N ASP A 56 13.56 -3.15 10.75
CA ASP A 56 14.84 -3.06 10.05
C ASP A 56 15.09 -1.67 9.47
N PHE A 57 14.05 -1.05 8.90
CA PHE A 57 14.12 0.29 8.33
C PHE A 57 14.45 1.35 9.38
N TRP A 58 13.74 1.34 10.51
CA TRP A 58 13.87 2.34 11.55
C TRP A 58 15.10 2.11 12.43
N SER A 59 15.53 0.86 12.62
CA SER A 59 16.83 0.54 13.23
C SER A 59 18.00 0.98 12.36
N ASP A 60 17.90 0.82 11.02
CA ASP A 60 18.90 1.38 10.09
C ASP A 60 18.95 2.91 10.14
N TYR A 61 17.79 3.57 10.23
CA TYR A 61 17.72 5.03 10.42
C TYR A 61 18.32 5.49 11.76
N ALA A 62 18.10 4.74 12.84
CA ALA A 62 18.71 5.02 14.15
C ALA A 62 20.25 4.96 14.05
N GLY A 63 20.81 4.00 13.30
CA GLY A 63 22.25 3.90 13.10
C GLY A 63 23.03 3.58 14.39
N THR A 64 24.34 3.31 14.28
CA THR A 64 25.10 2.62 15.33
C THR A 64 25.22 3.33 16.69
N ASP A 65 25.10 4.65 16.70
CA ASP A 65 25.29 5.48 17.91
C ASP A 65 24.04 6.30 18.28
N GLN A 66 22.90 6.02 17.64
CA GLN A 66 21.68 6.81 17.86
C GLN A 66 20.50 5.90 18.19
N HIS A 67 19.62 6.46 19.01
CA HIS A 67 18.29 5.94 19.29
C HIS A 67 17.34 7.12 19.30
N PHE A 68 16.05 6.88 19.10
CA PHE A 68 15.02 7.92 19.11
C PHE A 68 13.74 7.41 19.74
N TRP A 69 12.95 8.33 20.32
CA TRP A 69 11.70 7.98 20.98
C TRP A 69 10.67 7.44 20.00
N LEU A 70 9.94 6.40 20.42
CA LEU A 70 8.76 5.89 19.74
C LEU A 70 7.50 6.38 20.45
N ASP A 71 6.48 6.83 19.70
CA ASP A 71 5.24 7.37 20.24
C ASP A 71 4.28 6.25 20.68
N THR A 72 4.73 5.41 21.61
CA THR A 72 3.91 4.37 22.25
C THR A 72 3.51 4.78 23.66
N TYR A 73 2.29 4.48 24.06
CA TYR A 73 1.85 4.67 25.45
C TYR A 73 1.32 3.38 26.05
N CYS A 74 1.34 3.29 27.38
CA CYS A 74 0.74 2.19 28.10
C CYS A 74 -0.69 2.56 28.51
N PRO A 75 -1.73 1.93 27.95
CA PRO A 75 -3.11 2.20 28.36
C PRO A 75 -3.43 1.66 29.76
N GLU A 76 -2.86 0.52 30.12
CA GLU A 76 -3.00 -0.13 31.43
C GLU A 76 -1.84 -1.11 31.62
N ASP A 77 -1.22 -1.14 32.81
CA ASP A 77 -0.13 -2.09 33.10
C ASP A 77 -0.58 -3.53 32.81
N GLY A 78 0.26 -4.32 32.13
CA GLY A 78 -0.13 -5.68 31.74
C GLY A 78 -0.72 -5.82 30.34
N LYS A 79 -1.08 -4.71 29.67
CA LYS A 79 -1.64 -4.71 28.31
C LYS A 79 -0.56 -4.50 27.25
N LEU A 80 -0.95 -4.62 25.98
CA LEU A 80 -0.12 -4.19 24.87
C LEU A 80 0.15 -2.68 24.98
N TYR A 81 1.35 -2.25 24.57
CA TYR A 81 1.53 -0.83 24.24
C TYR A 81 0.58 -0.44 23.12
N ALA A 82 0.15 0.81 23.09
CA ALA A 82 -0.66 1.38 22.02
C ALA A 82 0.11 2.51 21.32
N TRP A 83 -0.11 2.66 20.01
CA TRP A 83 0.50 3.73 19.23
C TRP A 83 -0.33 5.01 19.28
N MET A 84 0.33 6.16 19.40
CA MET A 84 -0.34 7.46 19.43
C MET A 84 -1.01 7.83 18.11
N ASP A 85 -0.56 7.24 16.99
CA ASP A 85 -1.18 7.39 15.66
C ASP A 85 -2.50 6.61 15.52
N GLY A 86 -2.87 5.79 16.50
CA GLY A 86 -4.09 4.98 16.53
C GLY A 86 -3.99 3.65 15.77
N THR A 87 -2.84 3.32 15.20
CA THR A 87 -2.63 2.01 14.57
C THR A 87 -2.60 0.89 15.61
N THR A 88 -2.91 -0.33 15.16
CA THR A 88 -2.90 -1.51 16.04
C THR A 88 -1.49 -2.00 16.32
N THR A 89 -1.23 -2.41 17.56
CA THR A 89 0.02 -3.10 17.92
C THR A 89 -0.06 -4.56 17.51
N ASP A 90 0.40 -4.84 16.29
CA ASP A 90 0.39 -6.15 15.63
C ASP A 90 1.80 -6.74 15.44
N TYR A 91 2.84 -5.96 15.73
CA TYR A 91 4.22 -6.42 15.82
C TYR A 91 4.82 -6.07 17.19
N PHE A 92 5.31 -7.08 17.91
CA PHE A 92 5.70 -6.91 19.31
C PHE A 92 7.19 -6.66 19.55
N GLY A 93 7.99 -6.67 18.48
CA GLY A 93 9.45 -6.66 18.56
C GLY A 93 10.06 -8.06 18.77
N PRO A 94 11.39 -8.22 18.56
CA PRO A 94 12.06 -9.51 18.60
C PRO A 94 12.00 -10.22 19.95
N ASN A 95 11.90 -9.46 21.05
CA ASN A 95 11.84 -9.99 22.41
C ASN A 95 10.47 -9.74 23.07
N ASN A 96 9.44 -9.43 22.29
CA ASN A 96 8.10 -9.08 22.75
C ASN A 96 8.07 -7.81 23.63
N GLU A 97 8.92 -6.83 23.30
CA GLU A 97 9.07 -5.56 23.99
C GLU A 97 7.73 -4.81 24.14
N LEU A 98 6.81 -4.96 23.18
CA LEU A 98 5.52 -4.27 23.17
C LEU A 98 4.34 -5.09 23.76
N MET A 99 4.57 -6.33 24.22
CA MET A 99 3.47 -7.20 24.69
C MET A 99 2.95 -6.88 26.10
N ASN A 100 3.79 -6.31 26.96
CA ASN A 100 3.48 -6.10 28.36
C ASN A 100 3.94 -4.71 28.80
N CYS A 101 3.05 -3.73 28.63
CA CYS A 101 3.35 -2.35 28.93
C CYS A 101 3.36 -2.09 30.43
N SER A 102 4.17 -1.09 30.80
CA SER A 102 4.17 -0.50 32.12
C SER A 102 4.18 1.02 31.98
N HIS A 103 3.41 1.73 32.79
CA HIS A 103 3.46 3.20 32.85
C HIS A 103 4.84 3.76 33.22
N ARG A 104 5.75 2.92 33.72
CA ARG A 104 7.12 3.32 34.05
C ARG A 104 8.09 3.20 32.88
N TYR A 105 7.68 2.51 31.81
CA TYR A 105 8.55 2.14 30.71
C TYR A 105 8.26 3.07 29.55
N LEU A 106 9.34 3.53 28.92
CA LEU A 106 9.30 4.29 27.68
C LEU A 106 9.93 3.43 26.59
N VAL A 107 9.51 3.65 25.35
CA VAL A 107 9.95 2.86 24.21
C VAL A 107 10.73 3.74 23.26
N HIS A 108 11.89 3.25 22.83
CA HIS A 108 12.69 3.90 21.80
C HIS A 108 13.19 2.87 20.78
N MET A 109 13.54 3.36 19.60
CA MET A 109 14.19 2.58 18.55
C MET A 109 15.71 2.74 18.67
N GLU A 110 16.43 1.62 18.69
CA GLU A 110 17.89 1.52 18.61
C GLU A 110 18.31 0.84 17.29
N ASN A 111 19.61 0.79 17.01
CA ASN A 111 20.16 0.10 15.84
C ASN A 111 19.94 -1.41 15.81
N ASN A 112 19.63 -2.02 16.95
CA ASN A 112 19.40 -3.45 17.12
C ASN A 112 17.91 -3.79 17.31
N GLY A 113 17.02 -2.79 17.30
CA GLY A 113 15.57 -2.97 17.39
C GLY A 113 14.88 -2.06 18.39
N ILE A 114 13.76 -2.53 18.92
CA ILE A 114 12.96 -1.83 19.92
C ILE A 114 13.55 -2.08 21.30
N SER A 115 13.58 -1.06 22.14
CA SER A 115 13.95 -1.17 23.54
C SER A 115 12.89 -0.48 24.39
N ALA A 116 12.39 -1.19 25.41
CA ALA A 116 11.40 -0.71 26.36
C ALA A 116 11.98 -0.84 27.78
N GLY A 117 12.04 0.27 28.52
CA GLY A 117 12.65 0.24 29.86
C GLY A 117 12.36 1.47 30.72
N GLU A 118 12.66 1.34 32.02
CA GLU A 118 12.55 2.44 32.98
C GLU A 118 13.69 3.43 32.76
N ASN A 119 13.45 4.53 32.04
CA ASN A 119 14.35 5.66 32.11
C ASN A 119 13.70 6.99 31.74
N ILE A 120 13.03 7.62 32.71
CA ILE A 120 12.44 8.96 32.58
C ILE A 120 13.50 10.08 32.43
N TYR A 121 14.77 9.77 32.66
CA TYR A 121 15.88 10.73 32.58
C TYR A 121 16.72 10.59 31.31
N THR A 122 16.52 9.53 30.52
CA THR A 122 17.12 9.50 29.19
C THR A 122 16.47 10.56 28.35
N THR A 123 17.28 11.26 27.57
CA THR A 123 16.80 12.11 26.51
C THR A 123 17.14 11.42 25.21
N ALA A 124 16.27 11.50 24.21
CA ALA A 124 16.53 11.01 22.86
C ALA A 124 15.92 12.00 21.87
N PRO A 125 16.42 12.06 20.62
CA PRO A 125 15.76 12.81 19.58
C PRO A 125 14.31 12.35 19.38
N ALA A 126 13.44 13.29 19.01
CA ALA A 126 12.17 12.95 18.37
C ALA A 126 12.43 12.65 16.90
N VAL A 127 11.73 11.66 16.37
CA VAL A 127 11.66 11.37 14.94
C VAL A 127 10.19 11.35 14.59
N CYS A 128 9.78 12.20 13.65
CA CYS A 128 8.40 12.27 13.19
C CYS A 128 8.39 11.89 11.72
N ALA A 129 7.49 11.01 11.32
CA ALA A 129 7.49 10.46 9.98
C ALA A 129 6.09 10.44 9.38
N TYR A 130 6.01 10.71 8.08
CA TYR A 130 4.81 10.55 7.30
C TYR A 130 5.14 10.13 5.88
N ASP A 131 4.19 9.46 5.22
CA ASP A 131 4.31 9.10 3.82
C ASP A 131 4.15 10.38 2.96
N PRO A 132 5.17 10.81 2.18
CA PRO A 132 5.02 11.96 1.30
C PRO A 132 3.74 11.81 0.46
N PRO A 133 2.92 12.87 0.29
CA PRO A 133 1.81 12.80 -0.64
C PRO A 133 2.37 12.35 -1.99
N ALA A 134 1.82 11.25 -2.52
CA ALA A 134 2.30 10.61 -3.72
C ALA A 134 2.40 11.64 -4.85
N THR A 135 3.60 12.18 -5.06
CA THR A 135 3.89 13.02 -6.21
C THR A 135 4.29 12.03 -7.29
N ILE A 136 3.30 11.65 -8.12
CA ILE A 136 3.56 10.88 -9.33
C ILE A 136 4.34 11.82 -10.27
N THR A 137 5.65 11.89 -10.07
CA THR A 137 6.59 12.33 -11.09
C THR A 137 7.13 11.05 -11.69
N VAL A 138 6.64 10.72 -12.89
CA VAL A 138 7.11 9.55 -13.64
C VAL A 138 8.54 9.85 -14.09
N GLU A 139 9.52 9.58 -13.24
CA GLU A 139 10.92 9.55 -13.66
C GLU A 139 11.18 8.25 -14.42
N SER A 140 11.53 8.40 -15.70
CA SER A 140 11.69 7.31 -16.66
C SER A 140 12.84 6.33 -16.35
N SER A 141 13.61 6.52 -15.28
CA SER A 141 14.74 5.66 -14.90
C SER A 141 14.54 4.83 -13.64
N ASP A 142 13.73 5.26 -12.68
CA ASP A 142 13.36 4.43 -11.51
C ASP A 142 12.17 3.51 -11.82
N CYS A 143 11.36 3.89 -12.81
CA CYS A 143 10.61 2.94 -13.63
C CYS A 143 11.44 2.48 -14.83
N ALA A 144 12.65 1.96 -14.61
CA ALA A 144 13.04 0.80 -15.42
C ALA A 144 12.03 -0.28 -15.06
N CYS A 145 10.83 -0.20 -15.67
CA CYS A 145 9.74 -1.13 -15.53
C CYS A 145 10.41 -2.44 -15.84
N ASN A 146 10.68 -3.21 -14.78
CA ASN A 146 11.14 -4.56 -14.90
C ASN A 146 9.91 -5.36 -14.54
N PRO A 147 8.99 -5.58 -15.50
CA PRO A 147 7.71 -6.18 -15.21
C PRO A 147 7.88 -7.60 -14.64
N SER A 148 9.07 -8.19 -14.82
CA SER A 148 9.46 -9.47 -14.21
C SER A 148 9.68 -9.42 -12.70
N LYS A 149 9.65 -8.24 -12.09
CA LYS A 149 9.69 -8.03 -10.63
C LYS A 149 8.36 -7.50 -10.09
N ILE A 150 7.34 -7.37 -10.93
CA ILE A 150 5.99 -6.97 -10.51
C ILE A 150 5.22 -8.24 -10.16
N TYR A 151 4.86 -8.39 -8.88
CA TYR A 151 4.05 -9.49 -8.37
C TYR A 151 2.75 -8.95 -7.77
N LEU A 152 1.69 -8.98 -8.58
CA LEU A 152 0.39 -8.42 -8.25
C LEU A 152 -0.71 -9.47 -8.45
N ASP A 153 -1.81 -9.31 -7.71
CA ASP A 153 -3.09 -9.94 -8.03
C ASP A 153 -3.92 -8.94 -8.83
N ILE A 154 -3.98 -9.13 -10.15
CA ILE A 154 -4.61 -8.16 -11.07
C ILE A 154 -5.96 -8.71 -11.54
N VAL A 155 -7.02 -7.92 -11.41
CA VAL A 155 -8.30 -8.20 -12.05
C VAL A 155 -8.58 -7.12 -13.10
N PHE A 156 -8.58 -7.50 -14.37
CA PHE A 156 -9.06 -6.62 -15.44
C PHE A 156 -10.58 -6.66 -15.50
N VAL A 157 -11.22 -5.50 -15.47
CA VAL A 157 -12.68 -5.36 -15.50
C VAL A 157 -13.05 -4.52 -16.72
N VAL A 158 -13.70 -5.14 -17.70
CA VAL A 158 -14.01 -4.51 -18.99
C VAL A 158 -15.51 -4.25 -19.11
N ASP A 159 -15.87 -3.00 -19.38
CA ASP A 159 -17.22 -2.64 -19.80
C ASP A 159 -17.48 -3.21 -21.20
N THR A 160 -18.59 -3.93 -21.36
CA THR A 160 -19.02 -4.43 -22.67
C THR A 160 -20.47 -4.08 -22.95
N SER A 161 -20.97 -3.02 -22.31
CA SER A 161 -22.29 -2.44 -22.51
C SER A 161 -22.42 -1.71 -23.85
N ALA A 162 -23.62 -1.23 -24.16
CA ALA A 162 -23.89 -0.49 -25.40
C ALA A 162 -23.06 0.80 -25.56
N ASN A 163 -22.51 1.35 -24.48
CA ASN A 163 -21.66 2.55 -24.49
C ASN A 163 -20.19 2.23 -24.83
N MET A 164 -19.80 0.95 -24.86
CA MET A 164 -18.48 0.49 -25.29
C MET A 164 -18.66 -0.42 -26.51
N PRO A 165 -18.75 0.15 -27.73
CA PRO A 165 -18.99 -0.61 -28.96
C PRO A 165 -17.99 -1.75 -29.15
N ARG A 166 -18.36 -2.75 -29.96
CA ARG A 166 -17.55 -3.96 -30.20
C ARG A 166 -16.09 -3.66 -30.54
N ASP A 167 -15.84 -2.66 -31.36
CA ASP A 167 -14.48 -2.27 -31.76
C ASP A 167 -13.68 -1.74 -30.55
N THR A 168 -14.31 -0.93 -29.70
CA THR A 168 -13.69 -0.43 -28.46
C THR A 168 -13.46 -1.54 -27.42
N VAL A 169 -14.31 -2.56 -27.37
CA VAL A 169 -14.04 -3.78 -26.59
C VAL A 169 -12.85 -4.54 -27.16
N GLY A 170 -12.72 -4.56 -28.49
CA GLY A 170 -11.53 -5.08 -29.18
C GLY A 170 -10.25 -4.33 -28.76
N ASP A 171 -10.28 -3.00 -28.76
CA ASP A 171 -9.16 -2.16 -28.33
C ASP A 171 -8.79 -2.38 -26.85
N ALA A 172 -9.79 -2.52 -25.98
CA ALA A 172 -9.59 -2.87 -24.58
C ALA A 172 -8.95 -4.25 -24.44
N THR A 173 -9.41 -5.23 -25.22
CA THR A 173 -8.83 -6.58 -25.26
C THR A 173 -7.37 -6.53 -25.68
N ALA A 174 -7.04 -5.81 -26.76
CA ALA A 174 -5.68 -5.66 -27.26
C ALA A 174 -4.76 -4.94 -26.26
N THR A 175 -5.29 -3.95 -25.53
CA THR A 175 -4.58 -3.24 -24.45
C THR A 175 -4.23 -4.20 -23.32
N ILE A 176 -5.18 -5.04 -22.89
CA ILE A 176 -4.95 -6.05 -21.87
C ILE A 176 -3.91 -7.06 -22.36
N GLN A 177 -4.08 -7.63 -23.56
CA GLN A 177 -3.12 -8.58 -24.13
C GLN A 177 -1.70 -8.02 -24.18
N SER A 178 -1.54 -6.77 -24.62
CA SER A 178 -0.24 -6.10 -24.66
C SER A 178 0.36 -5.92 -23.27
N THR A 179 -0.46 -5.60 -22.28
CA THR A 179 -0.02 -5.51 -20.88
C THR A 179 0.42 -6.87 -20.34
N LEU A 180 -0.34 -7.93 -20.66
CA LEU A 180 -0.05 -9.29 -20.23
C LEU A 180 1.29 -9.80 -20.77
N TYR A 181 1.66 -9.46 -22.01
CA TYR A 181 2.98 -9.83 -22.54
C TYR A 181 4.16 -9.21 -21.77
N GLY A 182 3.92 -8.12 -21.05
CA GLY A 182 4.92 -7.55 -20.17
C GLY A 182 5.16 -8.40 -18.93
N LEU A 183 4.15 -9.10 -18.40
CA LEU A 183 4.19 -9.66 -17.04
C LEU A 183 4.78 -11.07 -16.99
N THR A 184 5.39 -11.39 -15.84
CA THR A 184 5.68 -12.79 -15.46
C THR A 184 4.46 -13.36 -14.74
N PHE A 185 3.94 -14.49 -15.22
CA PHE A 185 2.74 -15.13 -14.65
C PHE A 185 3.04 -16.33 -13.77
N GLY A 186 2.24 -16.47 -12.72
CA GLY A 186 2.19 -17.66 -11.90
C GLY A 186 1.68 -17.36 -10.49
N THR A 187 1.90 -18.31 -9.59
CA THR A 187 1.39 -18.24 -8.21
C THR A 187 2.49 -18.03 -7.18
N ASP A 188 3.76 -18.12 -7.58
CA ASP A 188 4.92 -18.05 -6.70
C ASP A 188 5.39 -16.61 -6.47
N TYR A 189 6.43 -16.45 -5.64
CA TYR A 189 7.07 -15.15 -5.40
C TYR A 189 7.60 -14.56 -6.71
N PHE A 190 7.44 -13.24 -6.86
CA PHE A 190 7.83 -12.49 -8.06
C PHE A 190 6.99 -12.80 -9.32
N GLU A 191 5.86 -13.48 -9.17
CA GLU A 191 4.91 -13.77 -10.25
C GLU A 191 3.56 -13.06 -10.04
N SER A 192 3.06 -12.43 -11.10
CA SER A 192 1.72 -11.85 -11.13
C SER A 192 0.67 -12.92 -11.44
N ASN A 193 -0.47 -12.82 -10.79
CA ASN A 193 -1.62 -13.67 -11.05
C ASN A 193 -2.74 -12.79 -11.56
N VAL A 194 -3.39 -13.20 -12.65
CA VAL A 194 -4.33 -12.34 -13.36
C VAL A 194 -5.67 -13.04 -13.56
N ALA A 195 -6.74 -12.28 -13.33
CA ALA A 195 -8.10 -12.63 -13.69
C ALA A 195 -8.71 -11.53 -14.58
N ALA A 196 -9.81 -11.87 -15.24
CA ALA A 196 -10.53 -10.97 -16.13
C ALA A 196 -12.05 -11.14 -15.98
N LEU A 197 -12.74 -10.01 -15.83
CA LEU A 197 -14.19 -9.89 -15.74
C LEU A 197 -14.70 -8.97 -16.85
N THR A 198 -15.93 -9.21 -17.29
CA THR A 198 -16.68 -8.28 -18.12
C THR A 198 -17.97 -7.86 -17.41
N TYR A 199 -18.47 -6.66 -17.69
CA TYR A 199 -19.77 -6.25 -17.20
C TYR A 199 -20.58 -5.42 -18.20
N ALA A 200 -21.90 -5.52 -18.06
CA ALA A 200 -22.90 -4.62 -18.63
C ALA A 200 -24.17 -4.68 -17.76
N ASP A 201 -25.28 -5.21 -18.28
CA ASP A 201 -26.49 -5.55 -17.49
C ASP A 201 -26.25 -6.76 -16.54
N SER A 202 -25.17 -7.50 -16.74
CA SER A 202 -24.68 -8.59 -15.87
C SER A 202 -23.16 -8.52 -15.75
N VAL A 203 -22.59 -9.09 -14.69
CA VAL A 203 -21.14 -9.31 -14.55
C VAL A 203 -20.84 -10.76 -14.89
N GLN A 204 -19.78 -11.01 -15.66
CA GLN A 204 -19.35 -12.35 -16.03
C GLN A 204 -17.84 -12.48 -15.89
N THR A 205 -17.39 -13.57 -15.27
CA THR A 205 -15.98 -13.92 -15.26
C THR A 205 -15.57 -14.47 -16.63
N VAL A 206 -14.54 -13.87 -17.23
CA VAL A 206 -13.95 -14.28 -18.52
C VAL A 206 -12.79 -15.25 -18.28
N ARG A 207 -11.97 -14.96 -17.27
CA ARG A 207 -10.84 -15.78 -16.82
C ARG A 207 -10.67 -15.67 -15.31
N TYR A 208 -10.48 -16.80 -14.64
CA TYR A 208 -10.11 -16.84 -13.22
C TYR A 208 -8.59 -16.73 -13.06
N PHE A 209 -8.16 -16.41 -11.84
CA PHE A 209 -6.77 -16.51 -11.42
C PHE A 209 -6.19 -17.91 -11.75
N GLY A 210 -4.92 -17.93 -12.15
CA GLY A 210 -4.22 -19.12 -12.63
C GLY A 210 -4.57 -19.54 -14.06
N GLY A 211 -5.45 -18.81 -14.75
CA GLY A 211 -5.88 -19.07 -16.13
C GLY A 211 -4.94 -18.56 -17.21
N PHE A 212 -4.02 -17.65 -16.89
CA PHE A 212 -2.97 -17.18 -17.82
C PHE A 212 -1.64 -17.84 -17.47
N ARG A 213 -1.16 -18.75 -18.32
CA ARG A 213 0.11 -19.48 -18.11
C ARG A 213 1.02 -19.46 -19.33
N THR A 214 0.44 -19.25 -20.50
CA THR A 214 1.12 -19.34 -21.79
C THR A 214 0.78 -18.14 -22.67
N ALA A 215 1.63 -17.87 -23.67
CA ALA A 215 1.32 -16.87 -24.69
C ALA A 215 -0.01 -17.14 -25.41
N ASN A 216 -0.41 -18.42 -25.54
CA ASN A 216 -1.68 -18.79 -26.16
C ASN A 216 -2.89 -18.40 -25.27
N ASP A 217 -2.76 -18.45 -23.95
CA ASP A 217 -3.80 -18.00 -23.03
C ASP A 217 -4.02 -16.49 -23.16
N ILE A 218 -2.96 -15.73 -23.44
CA ILE A 218 -3.02 -14.29 -23.72
C ILE A 218 -3.70 -14.05 -25.07
N THR A 219 -3.23 -14.65 -26.16
CA THR A 219 -3.79 -14.42 -27.50
C THR A 219 -5.24 -14.90 -27.64
N SER A 220 -5.66 -15.88 -26.85
CA SER A 220 -7.03 -16.40 -26.85
C SER A 220 -7.99 -15.61 -25.95
N LEU A 221 -7.49 -14.61 -25.20
CA LEU A 221 -8.33 -13.72 -24.42
C LEU A 221 -9.26 -12.95 -25.35
N SER A 222 -10.56 -13.08 -25.11
CA SER A 222 -11.61 -12.34 -25.82
C SER A 222 -12.72 -12.04 -24.84
N PHE A 223 -13.13 -10.77 -24.77
CA PHE A 223 -14.25 -10.35 -23.94
C PHE A 223 -15.55 -10.46 -24.76
N PRO A 224 -16.59 -11.14 -24.27
CA PRO A 224 -17.87 -11.19 -24.96
C PRO A 224 -18.53 -9.81 -24.89
N TYR A 225 -18.99 -9.30 -26.03
CA TYR A 225 -19.82 -8.10 -26.06
C TYR A 225 -21.23 -8.43 -25.53
N LEU A 226 -21.56 -7.95 -24.34
CA LEU A 226 -22.85 -8.20 -23.70
C LEU A 226 -23.95 -7.24 -24.17
N GLY A 227 -23.58 -6.01 -24.57
CA GLY A 227 -24.54 -4.96 -24.83
C GLY A 227 -25.35 -4.59 -23.59
N GLY A 228 -26.49 -3.92 -23.78
CA GLY A 228 -27.32 -3.47 -22.66
C GLY A 228 -27.07 -2.01 -22.27
N SER A 229 -28.05 -1.39 -21.62
CA SER A 229 -28.04 0.04 -21.30
C SER A 229 -27.63 0.34 -19.85
N SER A 230 -27.55 -0.68 -19.00
CA SER A 230 -27.07 -0.55 -17.62
C SER A 230 -25.60 -0.91 -17.52
N THR A 231 -24.95 -0.33 -16.51
CA THR A 231 -23.55 -0.58 -16.19
C THR A 231 -23.47 -1.03 -14.74
N LYS A 232 -23.40 -2.35 -14.53
CA LYS A 232 -23.17 -2.97 -13.21
C LYS A 232 -21.73 -2.82 -12.73
N MET A 233 -21.14 -1.64 -12.93
CA MET A 233 -19.76 -1.33 -12.60
C MET A 233 -19.47 -1.56 -11.10
N ALA A 234 -20.36 -1.10 -10.22
CA ALA A 234 -20.20 -1.29 -8.77
C ALA A 234 -20.22 -2.78 -8.39
N ASP A 235 -21.07 -3.58 -9.02
CA ASP A 235 -21.11 -5.03 -8.79
C ASP A 235 -19.84 -5.71 -9.34
N ALA A 236 -19.34 -5.25 -10.50
CA ALA A 236 -18.11 -5.76 -11.09
C ALA A 236 -16.88 -5.45 -10.24
N ILE A 237 -16.81 -4.25 -9.65
CA ILE A 237 -15.76 -3.90 -8.68
C ILE A 237 -15.85 -4.80 -7.46
N LYS A 238 -17.05 -5.03 -6.90
CA LYS A 238 -17.22 -5.94 -5.75
C LYS A 238 -16.81 -7.38 -6.06
N GLU A 239 -17.16 -7.89 -7.24
CA GLU A 239 -16.76 -9.23 -7.68
C GLU A 239 -15.23 -9.31 -7.82
N ALA A 240 -14.60 -8.31 -8.45
CA ALA A 240 -13.15 -8.21 -8.55
C ALA A 240 -12.46 -8.17 -7.18
N SER A 241 -12.96 -7.36 -6.24
CA SER A 241 -12.46 -7.30 -4.86
C SER A 241 -12.56 -8.65 -4.16
N THR A 242 -13.68 -9.36 -4.35
CA THR A 242 -13.90 -10.69 -3.77
C THR A 242 -12.94 -11.73 -4.36
N MET A 243 -12.65 -11.66 -5.66
CA MET A 243 -11.66 -12.53 -6.29
C MET A 243 -10.27 -12.32 -5.68
N ILE A 244 -9.86 -11.06 -5.50
CA ILE A 244 -8.55 -10.72 -4.92
C ILE A 244 -8.46 -11.21 -3.47
N SER A 245 -9.44 -10.88 -2.63
CA SER A 245 -9.40 -11.27 -1.22
C SER A 245 -9.45 -12.79 -1.03
N SER A 246 -10.16 -13.51 -1.90
CA SER A 246 -10.23 -14.98 -1.88
C SER A 246 -8.96 -15.67 -2.40
N ASN A 247 -8.13 -14.97 -3.18
CA ASN A 247 -6.89 -15.53 -3.74
C ASN A 247 -5.76 -15.64 -2.68
N ALA A 248 -5.84 -14.86 -1.60
CA ALA A 248 -5.07 -14.99 -0.36
C ALA A 248 -3.53 -15.07 -0.53
N ARG A 249 -2.95 -14.28 -1.45
CA ARG A 249 -1.48 -14.16 -1.60
C ARG A 249 -0.95 -12.97 -0.80
N ASN A 250 -0.66 -13.20 0.49
CA ASN A 250 -0.27 -12.19 1.49
C ASN A 250 0.95 -11.33 1.10
N PHE A 251 1.77 -11.79 0.16
CA PHE A 251 2.97 -11.08 -0.31
C PHE A 251 2.71 -10.21 -1.55
N THR A 252 1.48 -10.18 -2.08
CA THR A 252 1.12 -9.43 -3.28
C THR A 252 0.15 -8.30 -2.95
N ARG A 253 0.13 -7.27 -3.80
CA ARG A 253 -0.90 -6.24 -3.75
C ARG A 253 -1.99 -6.55 -4.77
N GLY A 254 -3.25 -6.39 -4.36
CA GLY A 254 -4.39 -6.45 -5.25
C GLY A 254 -4.49 -5.20 -6.12
N VAL A 255 -4.84 -5.37 -7.40
CA VAL A 255 -5.08 -4.27 -8.34
C VAL A 255 -6.31 -4.58 -9.18
N ILE A 256 -7.24 -3.63 -9.24
CA ILE A 256 -8.38 -3.68 -10.16
C ILE A 256 -8.14 -2.66 -11.26
N VAL A 257 -8.08 -3.12 -12.51
CA VAL A 257 -7.93 -2.26 -13.69
C VAL A 257 -9.27 -2.18 -14.41
N LEU A 258 -9.93 -1.02 -14.35
CA LEU A 258 -11.22 -0.78 -14.96
C LEU A 258 -11.07 -0.12 -16.33
N LEU A 259 -11.58 -0.77 -17.39
CA LEU A 259 -11.66 -0.23 -18.74
C LEU A 259 -13.13 0.02 -19.07
N THR A 260 -13.51 1.29 -19.16
CA THR A 260 -14.91 1.70 -19.29
C THR A 260 -15.06 2.99 -20.10
N ASN A 261 -16.16 3.08 -20.85
CA ASN A 261 -16.63 4.33 -21.45
C ASN A 261 -17.95 4.82 -20.81
N SER A 262 -18.46 4.07 -19.82
CA SER A 262 -19.73 4.35 -19.15
C SER A 262 -19.51 4.90 -17.76
N ILE A 263 -19.25 6.20 -17.65
CA ILE A 263 -19.37 6.90 -16.37
C ILE A 263 -20.78 7.51 -16.31
N ASN A 264 -21.66 6.90 -15.50
CA ASN A 264 -22.96 7.47 -15.18
C ASN A 264 -22.88 8.16 -13.80
N GLN A 265 -23.18 9.47 -13.77
CA GLN A 265 -23.20 10.28 -12.54
C GLN A 265 -24.12 9.69 -11.44
N GLN A 266 -25.16 8.93 -11.81
CA GLN A 266 -26.07 8.28 -10.86
C GLN A 266 -25.41 7.15 -10.06
N ASN A 267 -24.34 6.54 -10.59
CA ASN A 267 -23.66 5.41 -9.98
C ASN A 267 -22.30 5.78 -9.35
N VAL A 268 -21.92 7.06 -9.37
CA VAL A 268 -20.60 7.50 -8.86
C VAL A 268 -20.45 7.21 -7.37
N ALA A 269 -21.50 7.40 -6.57
CA ALA A 269 -21.47 7.13 -5.14
C ALA A 269 -21.28 5.63 -4.83
N SER A 270 -21.96 4.75 -5.57
CA SER A 270 -21.83 3.30 -5.39
C SER A 270 -20.49 2.78 -5.90
N CYS A 271 -19.97 3.34 -7.00
CA CYS A 271 -18.62 3.00 -7.50
C CYS A 271 -17.52 3.49 -6.55
N ARG A 272 -17.67 4.69 -5.98
CA ARG A 272 -16.75 5.20 -4.95
C ARG A 272 -16.79 4.30 -3.71
N SER A 273 -17.97 3.98 -3.21
CA SER A 273 -18.12 3.07 -2.05
C SER A 273 -17.51 1.68 -2.31
N ALA A 274 -17.70 1.12 -3.52
CA ALA A 274 -17.08 -0.15 -3.90
C ALA A 274 -15.54 -0.03 -3.96
N ALA A 275 -15.02 1.06 -4.52
CA ALA A 275 -13.57 1.31 -4.59
C ALA A 275 -12.95 1.56 -3.21
N ASP A 276 -13.63 2.28 -2.31
CA ASP A 276 -13.15 2.53 -0.95
C ASP A 276 -13.17 1.23 -0.14
N SER A 277 -14.20 0.39 -0.29
CA SER A 277 -14.22 -0.94 0.34
C SER A 277 -13.09 -1.86 -0.12
N PHE A 278 -12.52 -1.62 -1.31
CA PHE A 278 -11.35 -2.37 -1.77
C PHE A 278 -10.05 -1.87 -1.12
N LYS A 279 -9.94 -0.58 -0.82
CA LYS A 279 -8.74 0.01 -0.20
C LYS A 279 -8.57 -0.35 1.27
N ASP A 280 -9.69 -0.62 1.94
CA ASP A 280 -9.74 -0.95 3.37
C ASP A 280 -9.55 -2.46 3.66
N ASN A 281 -9.22 -3.26 2.64
CA ASN A 281 -8.90 -4.71 2.72
C ASN A 281 -7.44 -4.97 2.40
#